data_AF-A0A377YXL7-F1
#
_entry.id   AF-A0A377YXL7-F1
#
_cell.length_a   1.000
_cell.length_b   1.000
_cell.length_c   1.000
_cell.angle_alpha   90.00
_cell.angle_beta   90.00
_cell.angle_gamma   90.00
#
_symmetry.space_group_name_H-M   'P 1'
#
loop_
_entity.id
_entity.type
_entity.pdbx_description
1 polymer ?
#
loop_
_entity_poly.entity_id
_entity_poly.type
_entity_poly.pdbx_seq_one_letter_code
_entity_poly.pdbx_strand_id
1 'polypeptide(L)'
;MVSPDLQNLKKDAETVIEDELAKRQQNEHRLDTLLDDTAAGIKKLAAARRQKQNGFYQAWVQWTMGSSPLKAMQLEATLKREQPGMLTENPEAYYRLLLERAGALPT
;
A
#
# COMPACT_ATOMS: atom_id res chain seq x y z
N MET A 1 66.13 -0.18 -4.16
CA MET A 1 65.38 1.03 -3.75
C MET A 1 64.39 1.35 -4.86
N VAL A 2 63.10 1.42 -4.54
CA VAL A 2 62.04 1.69 -5.54
C VAL A 2 62.08 3.18 -5.90
N SER A 3 62.10 3.51 -7.19
CA SER A 3 62.16 4.90 -7.67
C SER A 3 61.03 5.76 -7.07
N PRO A 4 61.31 6.98 -6.60
CA PRO A 4 60.32 7.86 -5.96
C PRO A 4 59.06 8.09 -6.80
N ASP A 5 59.21 8.12 -8.13
CA ASP A 5 58.13 8.26 -9.10
C ASP A 5 57.11 7.12 -9.03
N LEU A 6 57.59 5.88 -8.88
CA LEU A 6 56.75 4.69 -8.76
C LEU A 6 55.97 4.68 -7.43
N GLN A 7 56.54 5.26 -6.37
CA GLN A 7 55.87 5.40 -5.09
C GLN A 7 54.75 6.45 -5.14
N ASN A 8 54.96 7.55 -5.85
CA ASN A 8 53.95 8.58 -6.06
C ASN A 8 52.79 8.04 -6.92
N LEU A 9 53.10 7.39 -8.04
CA LEU A 9 52.09 6.74 -8.89
C LEU A 9 51.23 5.73 -8.15
N LYS A 10 51.85 4.91 -7.28
CA LYS A 10 51.13 3.96 -6.44
C LYS A 10 50.18 4.68 -5.49
N LYS A 11 50.64 5.75 -4.83
CA LYS A 11 49.86 6.50 -3.85
C LYS A 11 48.68 7.23 -4.49
N ASP A 12 48.87 7.77 -5.69
CA ASP A 12 47.81 8.41 -6.47
C ASP A 12 46.75 7.38 -6.89
N ALA A 13 47.18 6.20 -7.36
CA ALA A 13 46.27 5.11 -7.70
C ALA A 13 45.49 4.58 -6.49
N GLU A 14 46.13 4.44 -5.32
CA GLU A 14 45.46 4.08 -4.06
C GLU A 14 44.38 5.11 -3.69
N THR A 15 44.70 6.40 -3.80
CA THR A 15 43.74 7.49 -3.51
C THR A 15 42.53 7.45 -4.45
N VAL A 16 42.74 7.23 -5.75
CA VAL A 16 41.64 7.13 -6.73
C VAL A 16 40.73 5.93 -6.43
N ILE A 17 41.32 4.80 -6.04
CA ILE A 17 40.55 3.59 -5.69
C ILE A 17 39.73 3.80 -4.43
N GLU A 18 40.30 4.43 -3.39
CA GLU A 18 39.60 4.74 -2.15
C GLU A 18 38.43 5.70 -2.38
N ASP A 19 38.63 6.75 -3.18
CA ASP A 19 37.58 7.71 -3.54
C ASP A 19 36.43 7.06 -4.31
N GLU A 20 36.75 6.19 -5.27
CA GLU A 20 35.74 5.47 -6.07
C GLU A 20 34.98 4.44 -5.22
N LEU A 21 35.68 3.76 -4.30
CA LEU A 21 35.05 2.83 -3.36
C LEU A 21 34.09 3.56 -2.41
N ALA A 22 34.49 4.72 -1.87
CA ALA A 22 33.64 5.54 -1.01
C ALA A 22 32.37 6.00 -1.72
N LYS A 23 32.47 6.44 -2.98
CA LYS A 23 31.31 6.81 -3.81
C LYS A 23 30.36 5.64 -4.03
N ARG A 24 30.89 4.44 -4.29
CA ARG A 24 30.08 3.24 -4.50
C ARG A 24 29.32 2.84 -3.24
N GLN A 25 29.99 2.82 -2.09
CA GLN A 25 29.37 2.52 -0.80
C GLN A 25 28.27 3.54 -0.45
N GLN A 26 28.51 4.83 -0.70
CA GLN A 26 27.49 5.86 -0.49
C GLN A 26 26.27 5.66 -1.41
N ASN A 27 26.49 5.29 -2.66
CA ASN A 27 25.41 5.03 -3.61
C ASN A 27 24.61 3.77 -3.24
N GLU A 28 25.27 2.71 -2.80
CA GLU A 28 24.61 1.48 -2.31
C GLU A 28 23.69 1.81 -1.12
N HIS A 29 24.19 2.54 -0.12
CA HIS A 29 23.38 2.94 1.03
C HIS A 29 22.16 3.80 0.63
N ARG A 30 22.33 4.68 -0.36
CA ARG A 30 21.22 5.48 -0.91
C ARG A 30 20.19 4.61 -1.62
N LEU A 31 20.62 3.60 -2.36
CA LEU A 31 19.72 2.67 -3.04
C LEU A 31 18.92 1.84 -2.05
N ASP A 32 19.55 1.29 -1.01
CA ASP A 32 18.87 0.55 0.05
C ASP A 32 17.81 1.42 0.73
N THR A 33 18.16 2.66 1.06
CA THR A 33 17.21 3.61 1.67
C THR A 33 16.01 3.87 0.76
N LEU A 34 16.23 4.09 -0.55
CA LEU A 34 15.14 4.32 -1.50
C LEU A 34 14.26 3.08 -1.68
N LEU A 35 14.84 1.88 -1.66
CA LEU A 35 14.11 0.62 -1.73
C LEU A 35 13.23 0.42 -0.49
N ASP A 36 13.77 0.69 0.69
CA ASP A 36 13.03 0.61 1.95
C ASP A 36 11.87 1.62 1.99
N ASP A 37 12.10 2.86 1.60
CA ASP A 37 11.07 3.90 1.50
C ASP A 37 9.97 3.50 0.50
N THR A 38 10.35 2.95 -0.65
CA THR A 38 9.41 2.47 -1.66
C THR A 38 8.59 1.30 -1.14
N ALA A 39 9.22 0.31 -0.48
CA ALA A 39 8.54 -0.82 0.12
C ALA A 39 7.58 -0.38 1.22
N ALA A 40 7.96 0.60 2.05
CA ALA A 40 7.10 1.20 3.06
C ALA A 40 5.91 1.93 2.42
N GLY A 41 6.12 2.66 1.32
CA GLY A 41 5.07 3.31 0.54
C GLY A 41 4.04 2.31 -0.01
N ILE A 42 4.51 1.22 -0.61
CA ILE A 42 3.65 0.15 -1.13
C ILE A 42 2.82 -0.49 0.01
N LYS A 43 3.45 -0.78 1.15
CA LYS A 43 2.74 -1.33 2.33
C LYS A 43 1.64 -0.38 2.83
N LYS A 44 1.93 0.93 2.92
CA LYS A 44 0.95 1.95 3.33
C LYS A 44 -0.21 2.04 2.35
N LEU A 45 0.04 2.01 1.05
CA LEU A 45 -0.99 2.01 0.01
C LEU A 45 -1.87 0.75 0.09
N ALA A 46 -1.27 -0.42 0.27
CA ALA A 46 -2.01 -1.66 0.44
C ALA A 46 -2.88 -1.65 1.71
N ALA A 47 -2.37 -1.12 2.82
CA ALA A 47 -3.13 -0.96 4.05
C ALA A 47 -4.30 0.03 3.88
N ALA A 48 -4.07 1.18 3.25
CA ALA A 48 -5.11 2.16 2.96
C ALA A 48 -6.20 1.60 2.03
N ARG A 49 -5.83 0.79 1.04
CA ARG A 49 -6.78 0.09 0.16
C ARG A 49 -7.64 -0.92 0.93
N ARG A 50 -7.03 -1.71 1.81
CA ARG A 50 -7.77 -2.64 2.70
C ARG A 50 -8.70 -1.89 3.65
N GLN A 51 -8.27 -0.75 4.18
CA GLN A 51 -9.10 0.07 5.06
C GLN A 51 -10.29 0.67 4.30
N LYS A 52 -10.12 1.12 3.04
CA LYS A 52 -11.23 1.54 2.17
C LYS A 52 -12.20 0.40 1.85
N GLN A 53 -11.68 -0.80 1.57
CA GLN A 53 -12.50 -2.00 1.35
C GLN A 53 -13.35 -2.35 2.58
N ASN A 54 -12.78 -2.17 3.78
CA ASN A 54 -13.52 -2.33 5.03
C ASN A 54 -14.44 -1.14 5.36
N GLY A 55 -14.26 0.01 4.71
CA GLY A 55 -15.03 1.23 4.97
C GLY A 55 -16.50 1.10 4.62
N PHE A 56 -16.85 0.51 3.48
CA PHE A 56 -18.26 0.29 3.11
C PHE A 56 -18.94 -0.76 4.00
N TYR A 57 -18.22 -1.82 4.39
CA TYR A 57 -18.76 -2.77 5.36
C TYR A 57 -19.01 -2.10 6.72
N GLN A 58 -18.04 -1.33 7.22
CA GLN A 58 -18.20 -0.60 8.48
C GLN A 58 -19.34 0.42 8.42
N ALA A 59 -19.46 1.18 7.32
CA ALA A 59 -20.56 2.11 7.12
C ALA A 59 -21.91 1.39 7.07
N TRP A 60 -21.98 0.20 6.45
CA TRP A 60 -23.19 -0.63 6.48
C TRP A 60 -23.54 -1.05 7.91
N VAL A 61 -22.57 -1.56 8.68
CA VAL A 61 -22.77 -1.94 10.09
C VAL A 61 -23.22 -0.74 10.93
N GLN A 62 -22.62 0.44 10.76
CA GLN A 62 -23.03 1.65 11.47
C GLN A 62 -24.45 2.08 11.09
N TRP A 63 -24.79 2.02 9.81
CA TRP A 63 -26.13 2.34 9.34
C TRP A 63 -27.18 1.35 9.87
N THR A 64 -26.89 0.05 9.90
CA THR A 64 -27.82 -0.95 10.42
C THR A 64 -28.04 -0.82 11.92
N MET A 65 -27.02 -0.41 12.68
CA MET A 65 -27.16 -0.10 14.11
C MET A 65 -28.07 1.13 14.37
N GLY A 66 -28.04 2.12 13.47
CA GLY A 66 -28.90 3.31 13.56
C GLY A 66 -30.27 3.17 12.88
N SER A 67 -30.51 2.08 12.15
CA SER A 67 -31.71 1.84 11.33
C SER A 67 -32.51 0.64 11.85
N SER A 68 -33.66 0.38 11.22
CA SER A 68 -34.44 -0.83 11.53
C SER A 68 -33.75 -2.10 11.00
N PRO A 69 -33.47 -3.11 11.84
CA PRO A 69 -32.87 -4.38 11.41
C PRO A 69 -33.67 -5.09 10.32
N LEU A 70 -35.00 -4.97 10.36
CA LEU A 70 -35.88 -5.54 9.33
C LEU A 70 -35.62 -4.92 7.95
N LYS A 71 -35.40 -3.61 7.89
CA LYS A 71 -35.10 -2.91 6.64
C LYS A 71 -33.75 -3.35 6.07
N ALA A 72 -32.75 -3.53 6.94
CA ALA A 72 -31.46 -4.07 6.55
C ALA A 72 -31.58 -5.48 5.94
N MET A 73 -32.31 -6.38 6.62
CA MET A 73 -32.55 -7.73 6.11
C MET A 73 -33.29 -7.76 4.77
N GLN A 74 -34.28 -6.87 4.58
CA GLN A 74 -35.00 -6.75 3.30
C GLN A 74 -34.09 -6.30 2.15
N LEU A 75 -33.19 -5.34 2.41
CA LEU A 75 -32.23 -4.86 1.42
C LEU A 75 -31.23 -5.96 1.05
N GLU A 76 -30.69 -6.67 2.04
CA GLU A 76 -29.78 -7.79 1.81
C GLU A 76 -30.45 -8.95 1.05
N ALA A 77 -31.68 -9.31 1.43
CA ALA A 77 -32.43 -10.38 0.77
C ALA A 77 -32.74 -10.02 -0.69
N THR A 78 -33.16 -8.78 -0.94
CA THR A 78 -33.41 -8.27 -2.29
C THR A 78 -32.14 -8.33 -3.13
N LEU A 79 -31.02 -7.86 -2.59
CA LEU A 79 -29.76 -7.80 -3.33
C LEU A 79 -29.19 -9.21 -3.60
N LYS A 80 -29.29 -10.13 -2.63
CA LYS A 80 -28.89 -11.53 -2.81
C LYS A 80 -29.73 -12.25 -3.87
N ARG A 81 -31.01 -11.90 -4.00
CA ARG A 81 -31.90 -12.45 -5.04
C ARG A 81 -31.56 -11.92 -6.43
N GLU A 82 -31.23 -10.64 -6.53
CA GLU A 82 -30.90 -10.00 -7.82
C GLU A 82 -29.51 -10.38 -8.32
N GLN A 83 -28.53 -10.47 -7.42
CA GLN A 83 -27.13 -10.77 -7.76
C GLN A 83 -26.57 -11.83 -6.80
N PRO A 84 -27.00 -13.10 -6.95
CA PRO A 84 -26.45 -14.19 -6.17
C PRO A 84 -24.95 -14.32 -6.46
N GLY A 85 -24.13 -14.43 -5.40
CA GLY A 85 -22.68 -14.55 -5.53
C GLY A 85 -21.90 -13.23 -5.46
N MET A 86 -22.56 -12.07 -5.60
CA MET A 86 -21.88 -10.76 -5.57
C MET A 86 -21.09 -10.52 -4.28
N LEU A 87 -21.62 -10.97 -3.13
CA LEU A 87 -20.91 -10.86 -1.85
C LEU A 87 -19.57 -11.63 -1.85
N THR A 88 -19.51 -12.76 -2.55
CA THR A 88 -18.32 -13.63 -2.63
C THR A 88 -17.34 -13.12 -3.68
N GLU A 89 -17.84 -12.68 -4.84
CA GLU A 89 -17.02 -12.21 -5.96
C GLU A 89 -16.47 -10.79 -5.73
N ASN A 90 -17.32 -9.88 -5.23
CA ASN A 90 -16.96 -8.49 -4.99
C ASN A 90 -17.71 -7.92 -3.77
N PRO A 91 -17.22 -8.19 -2.54
CA PRO A 91 -17.85 -7.71 -1.31
C PRO A 91 -17.90 -6.18 -1.22
N GLU A 92 -16.94 -5.47 -1.80
CA GLU A 92 -16.91 -3.99 -1.77
C GLU A 92 -18.09 -3.41 -2.55
N ALA A 93 -18.32 -3.90 -3.77
CA ALA A 93 -19.46 -3.48 -4.59
C ALA A 93 -20.79 -3.86 -3.95
N TYR A 94 -20.86 -5.02 -3.27
CA TYR A 94 -22.04 -5.46 -2.54
C TYR A 94 -22.43 -4.47 -1.43
N TYR A 95 -21.51 -4.14 -0.51
CA TYR A 95 -21.79 -3.21 0.58
C TYR A 95 -22.01 -1.77 0.10
N ARG A 96 -21.32 -1.34 -0.95
CA ARG A 96 -21.56 -0.03 -1.57
C ARG A 96 -22.99 0.07 -2.12
N LEU A 97 -23.48 -0.95 -2.82
CA LEU A 97 -24.83 -0.96 -3.38
C LEU A 97 -25.90 -1.05 -2.29
N LEU A 98 -25.65 -1.77 -1.20
CA LEU A 98 -26.52 -1.76 -0.02
C LEU A 98 -26.64 -0.36 0.59
N LEU A 99 -25.51 0.33 0.77
CA LEU A 99 -25.48 1.71 1.26
C LEU A 99 -26.18 2.69 0.32
N GLU A 100 -26.02 2.51 -0.99
CA GLU A 100 -26.73 3.31 -2.00
C GLU A 100 -28.24 3.15 -1.90
N ARG A 101 -28.73 1.91 -1.81
CA ARG A 101 -30.18 1.63 -1.62
C ARG A 101 -30.70 2.09 -0.27
N ALA A 102 -29.84 2.14 0.74
CA ALA A 102 -30.15 2.68 2.05
C ALA A 102 -30.12 4.21 2.09
N GLY A 103 -29.63 4.88 1.03
CA GLY A 103 -29.42 6.34 1.02
C GLY A 103 -28.31 6.79 1.99
N ALA A 104 -27.34 5.91 2.26
CA ALA A 104 -26.32 6.07 3.29
C ALA A 104 -24.89 5.96 2.74
N LEU A 105 -24.68 6.27 1.46
CA LEU A 105 -23.33 6.30 0.88
C LEU A 105 -22.46 7.29 1.68
N PRO A 106 -21.29 6.85 2.17
CA PRO A 106 -20.36 7.76 2.82
C PRO A 106 -19.86 8.79 1.79
N THR A 107 -20.22 10.06 2.00
CA THR A 107 -19.72 11.23 1.26
C THR A 107 -18.26 11.50 1.54
#